data_AF-A0A0L8HYX7-F1
#
_entry.id   AF-A0A0L8HYX7-F1
#
_cell.length_a   1.000
_cell.length_b   1.000
_cell.length_c   1.000
_cell.angle_alpha   90.00
_cell.angle_beta   90.00
_cell.angle_gamma   90.00
#
_symmetry.space_group_name_H-M   'P 1'
#
loop_
_entity.id
_entity.type
_entity.pdbx_description
1 polymer ?
#
loop_
_entity_poly.entity_id
_entity_poly.type
_entity_poly.pdbx_seq_one_letter_code
_entity_poly.pdbx_strand_id
1 'polypeptide(L)' 'GDHVFIPRIPLIPSDLPHEFQRFQFPVKLSFAVSINKSQAQSLNVVELNFDSPCFFHGQLYVGCLQVGSPKTLIFLYPN' A
#
# COMPACT_ATOMS: atom_id res chain seq x y z
N GLY A 1 -2.02 15.35 23.20
CA GLY A 1 -2.10 14.24 22.23
C GLY A 1 -3.07 13.27 22.80
N ASP A 2 -4.14 12.95 22.07
CA ASP A 2 -5.24 12.17 22.62
C ASP A 2 -4.98 10.68 22.43
N HIS A 3 -5.23 9.88 23.47
CA HIS A 3 -5.15 8.44 23.38
C HIS A 3 -6.38 7.90 22.65
N VAL A 4 -6.17 7.31 21.48
CA VAL A 4 -7.21 6.66 20.68
C VAL A 4 -7.04 5.14 20.76
N PHE A 5 -8.10 4.43 21.12
CA PHE A 5 -8.13 2.97 21.08
C PHE A 5 -8.45 2.49 19.65
N ILE A 6 -7.63 1.59 19.13
CA ILE A 6 -7.86 0.96 17.82
C ILE A 6 -8.49 -0.43 18.05
N PRO A 7 -9.76 -0.66 17.65
CA PRO A 7 -10.40 -1.96 17.82
C PRO A 7 -9.87 -3.01 16.83
N ARG A 8 -9.99 -4.30 17.18
CA ARG A 8 -9.75 -5.41 16.25
C ARG A 8 -10.98 -5.57 15.35
N ILE A 9 -10.76 -5.69 14.04
CA ILE A 9 -11.82 -5.82 13.04
C ILE A 9 -11.87 -7.28 12.56
N PRO A 10 -13.06 -7.89 12.44
CA PRO A 10 -13.21 -9.18 11.80
C PRO A 10 -13.09 -9.07 10.28
N LEU A 11 -12.27 -9.92 9.69
CA LEU A 11 -12.16 -10.13 8.25
C LEU A 11 -12.73 -11.51 7.92
N ILE A 12 -13.85 -11.51 7.20
CA ILE A 12 -14.57 -12.71 6.77
C ILE A 12 -14.44 -12.78 5.24
N PRO A 13 -13.64 -13.69 4.68
CA PRO A 13 -13.59 -13.91 3.24
C PRO A 13 -14.88 -14.60 2.76
N SER A 14 -15.44 -14.10 1.67
CA SER A 14 -16.67 -14.61 1.03
C SER A 14 -16.45 -15.88 0.20
N ASP A 15 -15.20 -16.18 -0.14
CA ASP A 15 -14.88 -17.14 -1.22
C ASP A 15 -14.39 -18.50 -0.69
N LEU A 16 -14.56 -18.75 0.61
CA LEU A 16 -14.16 -20.01 1.23
C LEU A 16 -15.37 -20.93 1.44
N PRO A 17 -15.22 -22.25 1.22
CA PRO A 17 -16.29 -23.22 1.41
C PRO A 17 -16.67 -23.45 2.89
N HIS A 18 -15.99 -22.79 3.83
CA HIS A 18 -16.23 -22.88 5.27
C HIS A 18 -16.19 -21.49 5.90
N GLU A 19 -16.96 -21.28 6.96
CA GLU A 19 -16.92 -20.04 7.73
C GLU A 19 -15.55 -19.84 8.36
N PHE A 20 -14.91 -18.74 7.99
CA PHE A 20 -13.59 -18.38 8.50
C PHE A 20 -13.57 -16.89 8.84
N GLN A 21 -13.07 -16.54 10.02
CA GLN A 21 -13.02 -15.16 10.49
C GLN A 21 -11.65 -14.87 11.08
N ARG A 22 -11.00 -13.79 10.63
CA ARG A 22 -9.74 -13.30 11.20
C ARG A 22 -9.97 -12.01 11.96
N PHE A 23 -9.62 -11.96 13.25
CA PHE A 23 -9.64 -10.73 14.02
C PHE A 23 -8.26 -10.08 14.06
N GLN A 24 -8.11 -8.93 13.40
CA GLN A 24 -6.83 -8.24 13.28
C GLN A 24 -7.00 -6.74 13.53
N PHE A 25 -5.98 -6.11 14.12
CA PHE A 25 -5.95 -4.65 14.17
C PHE A 25 -5.76 -4.09 12.76
N PRO A 26 -6.49 -3.03 12.35
CA PRO A 26 -6.37 -2.41 11.04
C PRO A 26 -5.11 -1.54 10.90
N VAL A 27 -3.97 -2.04 11.37
CA VAL A 27 -2.68 -1.36 11.32
C VAL A 27 -1.62 -2.28 10.75
N LYS A 28 -0.74 -1.73 9.91
CA LYS A 28 0.45 -2.40 9.40
C LYS A 28 1.60 -1.41 9.49
N LEU A 29 2.68 -1.80 10.18
CA LEU A 29 3.91 -1.02 10.18
C LEU A 29 4.60 -1.20 8.82
N SER A 30 4.92 -0.09 8.15
CA SER A 30 5.58 -0.13 6.85
C SER A 30 6.34 1.17 6.62
N PHE A 31 7.62 1.04 6.26
CA PHE A 31 8.44 2.14 5.72
C PHE A 31 8.35 2.21 4.20
N ALA A 32 8.21 1.05 3.55
CA ALA A 32 8.00 0.91 2.12
C ALA A 32 6.84 -0.05 1.85
N VAL A 33 5.97 0.33 0.93
CA VAL A 33 4.79 -0.44 0.53
C VAL A 33 5.00 -0.88 -0.92
N SER A 34 4.67 -2.13 -1.25
CA SER A 34 4.72 -2.57 -2.64
C SER A 34 3.62 -1.90 -3.46
N ILE A 35 3.89 -1.61 -4.73
CA ILE A 35 2.98 -0.87 -5.63
C ILE A 35 1.56 -1.48 -5.65
N ASN A 36 1.46 -2.81 -5.68
CA ASN A 36 0.17 -3.50 -5.67
C ASN A 36 -0.60 -3.33 -4.34
N LYS A 37 0.11 -3.18 -3.22
CA LYS A 37 -0.50 -2.96 -1.90
C LYS A 37 -0.91 -1.51 -1.67
N SER A 38 -0.26 -0.56 -2.33
CA SER A 38 -0.62 0.86 -2.29
C SER A 38 -1.60 1.28 -3.40
N GLN A 39 -2.02 0.35 -4.26
CA GLN A 39 -3.06 0.61 -5.26
C GLN A 39 -4.32 1.17 -4.59
N ALA A 40 -4.88 2.23 -5.19
CA ALA A 40 -6.04 2.97 -4.67
C ALA A 40 -5.84 3.66 -3.30
N GLN A 41 -4.59 3.85 -2.85
CA GLN A 41 -4.27 4.71 -1.72
C GLN A 41 -3.70 6.04 -2.22
N SER A 42 -4.16 7.15 -1.65
CA SER A 42 -3.56 8.46 -1.89
C SER A 42 -2.48 8.73 -0.85
N LEU A 43 -1.26 8.98 -1.32
CA LEU A 43 -0.09 9.24 -0.50
C LEU A 43 0.43 10.65 -0.82
N ASN A 44 0.83 11.39 0.22
CA ASN A 44 1.26 12.79 0.06
C ASN A 44 2.63 12.91 -0.63
N VAL A 45 3.56 12.04 -0.25
CA VAL A 45 4.92 11.96 -0.78
C VAL A 45 5.21 10.50 -1.05
N VAL A 46 5.70 10.19 -2.25
CA VAL A 46 6.01 8.82 -2.66
C VAL A 46 7.38 8.79 -3.30
N GLU A 47 8.16 7.81 -2.87
CA GLU A 47 9.43 7.46 -3.48
C GLU A 47 9.26 6.09 -4.15
N LEU A 48 9.48 6.04 -5.46
CA LEU A 48 9.40 4.83 -6.25
C LEU A 48 10.81 4.29 -6.46
N ASN A 49 11.08 3.12 -5.88
CA ASN A 49 12.36 2.43 -6.01
C ASN A 49 12.36 1.44 -7.19
N PHE A 50 13.32 1.59 -8.11
CA PHE A 50 13.53 0.75 -9.29
C PHE A 50 14.77 -0.16 -9.19
N ASP A 51 15.29 -0.42 -7.99
CA ASP A 51 16.39 -1.37 -7.77
C ASP A 51 16.09 -2.76 -8.38
N SER A 52 14.82 -3.15 -8.41
CA SER A 52 14.34 -4.34 -9.14
C SER A 52 13.51 -3.93 -10.36
N PRO A 53 13.67 -4.60 -11.51
CA PRO A 53 12.91 -4.27 -12.72
C PRO A 53 11.40 -4.40 -12.48
N CYS A 54 10.62 -3.46 -13.00
CA CYS A 54 9.17 -3.58 -13.03
C CYS A 54 8.78 -4.74 -13.95
N PHE A 55 8.31 -5.84 -13.37
CA PHE A 55 8.03 -7.08 -14.10
C PHE A 55 6.76 -7.00 -14.97
N PHE A 56 5.86 -6.04 -14.73
CA PHE A 56 4.58 -5.96 -15.45
C PHE A 56 4.28 -4.58 -16.04
N HIS A 57 3.64 -4.60 -17.21
CA HIS A 57 3.13 -3.40 -17.88
C HIS A 57 2.15 -2.65 -16.97
N GLY A 58 2.43 -1.38 -16.69
CA GLY A 58 1.56 -0.51 -15.89
C GLY A 58 1.92 -0.35 -14.41
N GLN A 59 2.94 -1.03 -13.88
CA GLN A 59 3.36 -0.83 -12.49
C GLN A 59 3.87 0.58 -12.21
N LEU A 60 4.66 1.15 -13.13
CA LEU A 60 5.10 2.55 -13.08
C LEU A 60 3.89 3.49 -13.00
N TYR A 61 2.92 3.29 -13.89
CA TYR A 61 1.70 4.10 -13.95
C TYR A 61 0.91 4.01 -12.63
N VAL A 62 0.69 2.80 -12.11
CA VAL A 62 0.00 2.59 -10.83
C VAL A 62 0.75 3.22 -9.66
N GLY A 63 2.09 3.23 -9.68
CA GLY A 63 2.91 3.93 -8.70
C GLY A 63 2.73 5.45 -8.76
N CYS A 64 2.82 6.02 -9.97
CA CYS A 64 2.68 7.47 -10.18
C CYS A 64 1.28 7.99 -9.84
N LEU A 65 0.23 7.17 -10.01
CA LEU A 65 -1.16 7.56 -9.71
C LEU A 65 -1.47 7.72 -8.22
N GLN A 66 -0.57 7.31 -7.32
CA GLN A 66 -0.81 7.39 -5.88
C GLN A 66 -0.61 8.80 -5.31
N VAL A 67 0.04 9.71 -6.07
CA VAL A 67 0.31 11.09 -5.64
C VAL A 67 -0.63 12.09 -6.29
N GLY A 68 -1.01 13.11 -5.53
CA GLY A 68 -1.83 14.23 -6.04
C GLY A 68 -1.03 15.29 -6.80
N SER A 69 0.30 15.28 -6.72
CA SER A 69 1.17 16.27 -7.37
C SER A 69 2.46 15.62 -7.90
N PRO A 70 2.89 15.90 -9.14
CA PRO A 70 4.16 15.41 -9.65
C PRO A 70 5.39 15.88 -8.84
N LYS A 71 5.28 17.00 -8.12
CA LYS A 71 6.39 17.56 -7.33
C LYS A 71 6.76 16.70 -6.11
N THR A 72 5.87 15.83 -5.66
CA THR A 72 6.07 14.98 -4.49
C THR A 72 6.39 13.53 -4.86
N LEU A 73 6.63 13.27 -6.16
CA LEU A 73 7.05 11.98 -6.69
C LEU A 73 8.56 11.98 -6.94
N ILE A 74 9.26 11.04 -6.32
CA ILE A 74 10.71 10.86 -6.47
C ILE A 74 10.98 9.49 -7.07
N PHE A 75 11.83 9.44 -8.09
CA PHE A 75 12.31 8.20 -8.71
C PHE A 75 13.70 7.89 -8.19
N LEU A 76 13.86 6.73 -7.54
CA LEU A 76 15.16 6.18 -7.18
C LEU A 76 15.58 5.16 -8.23
N TYR A 77 16.71 5.43 -8.87
CA TYR A 77 17.35 4.50 -9.80
C TYR A 77 18.56 3.86 -9.12
N PRO A 78 18.79 2.55 -9.33
CA PRO A 78 20.05 1.93 -8.93
C PRO A 78 21.21 2.58 -9.70
N ASN A 79 22.32 2.82 -9.01
CA ASN A 79 23.58 3.31 -9.62
C ASN A 79 24.21 2.27 -10.54
#